data_AF-A0A3D9BG47-F1
#
_entry.id   AF-A0A3D9BG47-F1
#
_cell.length_a   1.000
_cell.length_b   1.000
_cell.length_c   1.000
_cell.angle_alpha   90.00
_cell.angle_beta   90.00
_cell.angle_gamma   90.00
#
_symmetry.space_group_name_H-M   'P 1'
#
loop_
_entity.id
_entity.type
_entity.pdbx_description
1 polymer ?
#
loop_
_entity_poly.entity_id
_entity_poly.type
_entity_poly.pdbx_seq_one_letter_code
_entity_poly.pdbx_strand_id
1 'polypeptide(L)'
;MVLFIYTFCFADYSSLAQYYFELKKYDIAEKLFLEKWEFSFKNGNNRMALYAAKEILRIYDITDKRTDEDRIIESLKIIEPKLKAVEEKIILTKLIKDYYLRKDNFKDFKGISMKLGELNEEQDKLSQKELSKTVDAIDSYIIKEIYKEKEDQKKQNVLLIFLIALLSAVFIGCIIILRMRKKKKEELIEKEKIIFETSKKILEKDLQLQKEKVKNLHLNLNLKTETQKAFLENIKKIKKTKNIEPEEIIKDLQFKINNLIQLDKKDNELINESSLENKLFTDKLSERFPILTQQELRLCVYFKLNLSGKEISLLEKFTVGSIRVYKAKIKAKIGLNKEEDLSEFLNTI
;
A
#
# COMPACT_ATOMS: atom_id res chain seq x y z
N MET A 1 -66.29 13.07 -13.19
CA MET A 1 -66.58 13.39 -11.77
C MET A 1 -67.91 12.77 -11.30
N VAL A 2 -69.02 12.93 -12.04
CA VAL A 2 -70.32 12.28 -11.72
C VAL A 2 -70.23 10.75 -11.71
N LEU A 3 -69.61 10.10 -12.70
CA LEU A 3 -69.43 8.62 -12.66
C LEU A 3 -68.66 8.13 -11.41
N PHE A 4 -67.72 8.91 -10.88
CA PHE A 4 -66.81 8.49 -9.81
C PHE A 4 -67.49 8.51 -8.43
N ILE A 5 -68.29 9.57 -8.16
CA ILE A 5 -69.08 9.70 -6.93
C ILE A 5 -70.20 8.62 -6.89
N TYR A 6 -70.74 8.24 -8.05
CA TYR A 6 -71.84 7.27 -8.15
C TYR A 6 -71.38 5.81 -8.12
N THR A 7 -70.17 5.51 -8.61
CA THR A 7 -69.57 4.17 -8.44
C THR A 7 -69.32 3.88 -6.95
N PHE A 8 -69.00 4.92 -6.16
CA PHE A 8 -68.83 4.83 -4.72
C PHE A 8 -70.15 4.55 -3.99
N CYS A 9 -71.22 5.30 -4.28
CA CYS A 9 -72.55 5.04 -3.71
C CYS A 9 -73.06 3.62 -4.01
N PHE A 10 -72.93 3.10 -5.24
CA PHE A 10 -73.44 1.76 -5.56
C PHE A 10 -72.55 0.60 -5.07
N ALA A 11 -71.28 0.85 -4.76
CA ALA A 11 -70.45 -0.09 -4.01
C ALA A 11 -70.96 -0.22 -2.55
N ASP A 12 -71.41 0.89 -1.96
CA ASP A 12 -72.07 0.88 -0.65
C ASP A 12 -73.43 0.16 -0.69
N TYR A 13 -74.24 0.37 -1.74
CA TYR A 13 -75.48 -0.42 -1.94
C TYR A 13 -75.21 -1.91 -2.11
N SER A 14 -74.12 -2.30 -2.76
CA SER A 14 -73.74 -3.72 -2.91
C SER A 14 -73.39 -4.35 -1.56
N SER A 15 -72.62 -3.62 -0.75
CA SER A 15 -72.20 -4.06 0.57
C SER A 15 -73.39 -4.12 1.53
N LEU A 16 -74.32 -3.16 1.41
CA LEU A 16 -75.54 -3.09 2.19
C LEU A 16 -76.55 -4.18 1.79
N ALA A 17 -76.75 -4.43 0.50
CA ALA A 17 -77.58 -5.52 0.01
C ALA A 17 -77.04 -6.88 0.44
N GLN A 18 -75.73 -7.08 0.34
CA GLN A 18 -75.07 -8.29 0.85
C GLN A 18 -75.23 -8.42 2.37
N TYR A 19 -75.07 -7.33 3.12
CA TYR A 19 -75.26 -7.33 4.57
C TYR A 19 -76.68 -7.79 4.95
N TYR A 20 -77.71 -7.26 4.29
CA TYR A 20 -79.10 -7.70 4.54
C TYR A 20 -79.35 -9.14 4.09
N PHE A 21 -78.68 -9.60 3.03
CA PHE A 21 -78.72 -10.99 2.60
C PHE A 21 -78.16 -11.93 3.68
N GLU A 22 -77.00 -11.62 4.26
CA GLU A 22 -76.40 -12.40 5.36
C GLU A 22 -77.29 -12.40 6.62
N LEU A 23 -77.99 -11.31 6.89
CA LEU A 23 -79.00 -11.22 7.95
C LEU A 23 -80.30 -11.97 7.64
N LYS A 24 -80.39 -12.68 6.50
CA LYS A 24 -81.59 -13.39 6.00
C LYS A 24 -82.80 -12.47 5.80
N LYS A 25 -82.58 -11.16 5.67
CA LYS A 25 -83.62 -10.16 5.34
C LYS A 25 -83.76 -10.08 3.82
N TYR A 26 -84.24 -11.18 3.22
CA TYR A 26 -84.22 -11.38 1.78
C TYR A 26 -85.04 -10.35 1.00
N ASP A 27 -86.20 -9.92 1.51
CA ASP A 27 -87.04 -8.93 0.82
C ASP A 27 -86.32 -7.56 0.68
N ILE A 28 -85.54 -7.17 1.70
CA ILE A 28 -84.77 -5.91 1.68
C ILE A 28 -83.57 -6.05 0.75
N ALA A 29 -82.85 -7.19 0.83
CA ALA A 29 -81.71 -7.45 -0.03
C ALA A 29 -82.12 -7.49 -1.51
N GLU A 30 -83.23 -8.16 -1.83
CA GLU A 30 -83.77 -8.26 -3.18
C GLU A 30 -84.06 -6.87 -3.76
N LYS A 31 -84.77 -6.02 -3.00
CA LYS A 31 -85.09 -4.65 -3.44
C LYS A 31 -83.83 -3.86 -3.81
N LEU A 32 -82.80 -3.91 -2.96
CA LEU A 32 -81.54 -3.20 -3.19
C LEU A 32 -80.78 -3.76 -4.40
N PHE A 33 -80.78 -5.08 -4.59
CA PHE A 33 -80.18 -5.68 -5.78
C PHE A 33 -80.96 -5.38 -7.05
N LEU A 34 -82.30 -5.30 -7.00
CA LEU A 34 -83.15 -4.90 -8.12
C LEU A 34 -82.88 -3.46 -8.56
N GLU A 35 -82.83 -2.52 -7.63
CA GLU A 35 -82.48 -1.12 -7.90
C GLU A 35 -81.10 -1.01 -8.56
N LYS A 36 -80.13 -1.79 -8.04
CA LYS A 36 -78.77 -1.86 -8.61
C LYS A 36 -78.76 -2.46 -10.01
N TRP A 37 -79.49 -3.56 -10.24
CA TRP A 37 -79.59 -4.21 -11.54
C TRP A 37 -80.20 -3.26 -12.57
N GLU A 38 -81.32 -2.61 -12.23
CA GLU A 38 -82.02 -1.69 -13.14
C GLU A 38 -81.14 -0.50 -13.52
N PHE A 39 -80.49 0.12 -12.52
CA PHE A 39 -79.55 1.20 -12.75
C PHE A 39 -78.37 0.75 -13.64
N SER A 40 -77.78 -0.41 -13.34
CA SER A 40 -76.62 -0.93 -14.08
C SER A 40 -76.97 -1.25 -15.53
N PHE A 41 -78.14 -1.86 -15.75
CA PHE A 41 -78.62 -2.22 -17.07
C PHE A 41 -78.92 -0.97 -17.92
N LYS A 42 -79.63 0.02 -17.36
CA LYS A 42 -79.94 1.29 -18.06
C LYS A 42 -78.69 2.08 -18.45
N ASN A 43 -77.66 2.06 -17.60
CA ASN A 43 -76.42 2.78 -17.85
C ASN A 43 -75.38 1.98 -18.65
N GLY A 44 -75.75 0.79 -19.17
CA GLY A 44 -74.87 -0.03 -20.00
C GLY A 44 -73.71 -0.71 -19.25
N ASN A 45 -73.74 -0.75 -17.92
CA ASN A 45 -72.77 -1.48 -17.12
C ASN A 45 -73.13 -2.97 -17.04
N ASN A 46 -72.89 -3.67 -18.14
CA ASN A 46 -73.31 -5.05 -18.36
C ASN A 46 -72.77 -6.02 -17.30
N ARG A 47 -71.50 -5.86 -16.89
CA ARG A 47 -70.90 -6.68 -15.84
C ARG A 47 -71.65 -6.50 -14.52
N MET A 48 -71.85 -5.25 -14.09
CA MET A 48 -72.53 -4.98 -12.83
C MET A 48 -73.98 -5.46 -12.85
N ALA A 49 -74.66 -5.32 -13.99
CA ALA A 49 -76.01 -5.85 -14.19
C ALA A 49 -76.05 -7.38 -14.06
N LEU A 50 -75.11 -8.10 -14.68
CA LEU A 50 -75.00 -9.57 -14.56
C LEU A 50 -74.84 -10.02 -13.11
N TYR A 51 -73.91 -9.41 -12.36
CA TYR A 51 -73.68 -9.80 -10.97
C TYR A 51 -74.85 -9.44 -10.04
N ALA A 52 -75.53 -8.31 -10.28
CA ALA A 52 -76.74 -7.97 -9.54
C ALA A 52 -77.88 -8.97 -9.84
N ALA A 53 -78.09 -9.32 -11.11
CA ALA A 53 -79.04 -10.35 -11.52
C ALA A 53 -78.74 -11.71 -10.88
N LYS A 54 -77.47 -12.10 -10.81
CA LYS A 54 -77.04 -13.35 -10.17
C LYS A 54 -77.47 -13.41 -8.70
N GLU A 55 -77.27 -12.33 -7.93
CA GLU A 55 -77.66 -12.32 -6.52
C GLU A 55 -79.19 -12.29 -6.34
N ILE A 56 -79.93 -11.60 -7.22
CA ILE A 56 -81.42 -11.66 -7.21
C ILE A 56 -81.90 -13.10 -7.46
N LEU A 57 -81.38 -13.75 -8.49
CA LEU A 57 -81.75 -15.14 -8.81
C LEU A 57 -81.37 -16.11 -7.69
N ARG A 58 -80.26 -15.87 -7.00
CA ARG A 58 -79.88 -16.63 -5.80
C ARG A 58 -80.87 -16.43 -4.66
N ILE A 59 -81.37 -15.21 -4.44
CA ILE A 59 -82.45 -14.97 -3.47
C ILE A 59 -83.70 -15.75 -3.87
N TYR A 60 -84.05 -15.74 -5.17
CA TYR A 60 -85.21 -16.49 -5.67
C TYR A 60 -85.08 -17.99 -5.50
N ASP A 61 -83.87 -18.53 -5.65
CA ASP A 61 -83.59 -19.94 -5.37
C ASP A 61 -83.79 -20.30 -3.88
N ILE A 62 -83.64 -19.33 -2.96
CA ILE A 62 -83.81 -19.53 -1.51
C ILE A 62 -85.27 -19.31 -1.08
N THR A 63 -85.92 -18.27 -1.58
CA THR A 63 -87.25 -17.83 -1.13
C THR A 63 -88.40 -18.46 -1.91
N ASP A 64 -88.11 -19.05 -3.07
CA ASP A 64 -89.06 -19.56 -4.06
C ASP A 64 -90.04 -18.48 -4.61
N LYS A 65 -89.71 -17.20 -4.41
CA LYS A 65 -90.48 -16.06 -4.90
C LYS A 65 -89.80 -15.44 -6.12
N ARG A 66 -90.23 -15.80 -7.33
CA ARG A 66 -89.59 -15.40 -8.61
C ARG A 66 -90.35 -14.27 -9.32
N THR A 67 -90.52 -13.12 -8.67
CA THR A 67 -91.39 -12.03 -9.18
C THR A 67 -90.89 -11.37 -10.47
N ASP A 68 -89.58 -11.09 -10.59
CA ASP A 68 -88.99 -10.38 -11.73
C ASP A 68 -88.09 -11.27 -12.61
N GLU A 69 -88.13 -12.59 -12.42
CA GLU A 69 -87.19 -13.52 -13.06
C GLU A 69 -87.20 -13.41 -14.60
N ASP A 70 -88.36 -13.46 -15.24
CA ASP A 70 -88.47 -13.40 -16.70
C ASP A 70 -87.87 -12.08 -17.26
N ARG A 71 -88.13 -10.95 -16.57
CA ARG A 71 -87.59 -9.63 -16.93
C ARG A 71 -86.07 -9.59 -16.81
N ILE A 72 -85.54 -10.18 -15.74
CA ILE A 72 -84.10 -10.27 -15.50
C ILE A 72 -83.45 -11.13 -16.58
N ILE A 73 -84.02 -12.30 -16.90
CA ILE A 73 -83.47 -13.20 -17.92
C ILE A 73 -83.48 -12.55 -19.31
N GLU A 74 -84.54 -11.85 -19.70
CA GLU A 74 -84.55 -11.09 -20.97
C GLU A 74 -83.47 -10.01 -21.01
N SER A 75 -83.25 -9.30 -19.90
CA SER A 75 -82.13 -8.35 -19.82
C SER A 75 -80.77 -9.04 -19.97
N LEU A 76 -80.61 -10.25 -19.42
CA LEU A 76 -79.38 -11.03 -19.54
C LEU A 76 -79.12 -11.42 -21.00
N LYS A 77 -80.15 -11.84 -21.74
CA LYS A 77 -80.02 -12.12 -23.18
C LYS A 77 -79.54 -10.90 -23.97
N ILE A 78 -80.01 -9.70 -23.63
CA ILE A 78 -79.62 -8.44 -24.29
C ILE A 78 -78.14 -8.08 -24.01
N ILE A 79 -77.65 -8.34 -22.80
CA ILE A 79 -76.26 -8.02 -22.44
C ILE A 79 -75.26 -9.10 -22.86
N GLU A 80 -75.69 -10.35 -23.08
CA GLU A 80 -74.83 -11.47 -23.45
C GLU A 80 -73.79 -11.14 -24.55
N PRO A 81 -74.18 -10.60 -25.73
CA PRO A 81 -73.21 -10.29 -26.78
C PRO A 81 -72.27 -9.13 -26.42
N LYS A 82 -72.59 -8.35 -25.39
CA LYS A 82 -71.80 -7.19 -24.92
C LYS A 82 -70.77 -7.59 -23.86
N LEU A 83 -70.83 -8.80 -23.31
CA LEU A 83 -69.85 -9.32 -22.36
C LEU A 83 -68.56 -9.71 -23.10
N LYS A 84 -67.42 -9.27 -22.57
CA LYS A 84 -66.10 -9.52 -23.18
C LYS A 84 -65.40 -10.73 -22.57
N ALA A 85 -65.50 -10.89 -21.26
CA ALA A 85 -64.83 -11.96 -20.54
C ALA A 85 -65.59 -13.29 -20.72
N VAL A 86 -64.85 -14.37 -20.96
CA VAL A 86 -65.42 -15.72 -21.13
C VAL A 86 -66.05 -16.18 -19.82
N GLU A 87 -65.46 -15.83 -18.67
CA GLU A 87 -65.99 -16.13 -17.34
C GLU A 87 -67.36 -15.47 -17.11
N GLU A 88 -67.54 -14.23 -17.55
CA GLU A 88 -68.81 -13.52 -17.44
C GLU A 88 -69.89 -14.16 -18.32
N LYS A 89 -69.51 -14.60 -19.53
CA LYS A 89 -70.42 -15.35 -20.42
C LYS A 89 -70.81 -16.68 -19.79
N ILE A 90 -69.88 -17.43 -19.20
CA ILE A 90 -70.16 -18.70 -18.50
C ILE A 90 -71.19 -18.48 -17.38
N ILE A 91 -70.98 -17.46 -16.53
CA ILE A 91 -71.91 -17.14 -15.44
C ILE A 91 -73.31 -16.85 -16.01
N LEU A 92 -73.39 -15.99 -17.02
CA LEU A 92 -74.66 -15.62 -17.65
C LEU A 92 -75.36 -16.84 -18.27
N THR A 93 -74.64 -17.62 -19.08
CA THR A 93 -75.14 -18.81 -19.76
C THR A 93 -75.63 -19.85 -18.75
N LYS A 94 -74.96 -20.00 -17.59
CA LYS A 94 -75.42 -20.87 -16.50
C LYS A 94 -76.76 -20.41 -15.91
N LEU A 95 -76.91 -19.11 -15.64
CA LEU A 95 -78.17 -18.54 -15.12
C LEU A 95 -79.33 -18.77 -16.10
N ILE A 96 -79.11 -18.54 -17.39
CA ILE A 96 -80.11 -18.79 -18.44
C ILE A 96 -80.41 -20.29 -18.57
N LYS A 97 -79.41 -21.16 -18.45
CA LYS A 97 -79.59 -22.61 -18.47
C LYS A 97 -80.51 -23.08 -17.35
N ASP A 98 -80.26 -22.60 -16.13
CA ASP A 98 -81.03 -22.97 -14.95
C ASP A 98 -82.47 -22.46 -15.05
N TYR A 99 -82.67 -21.27 -15.63
CA TYR A 99 -84.00 -20.75 -15.96
C TYR A 99 -84.77 -21.66 -16.94
N TYR A 100 -84.16 -22.04 -18.07
CA TYR A 100 -84.85 -22.91 -19.04
C TYR A 100 -85.15 -24.30 -18.49
N LEU A 101 -84.29 -24.82 -17.62
CA LEU A 101 -84.53 -26.07 -16.91
C LEU A 101 -85.79 -25.98 -16.05
N ARG A 102 -85.98 -24.89 -15.30
CA ARG A 102 -87.17 -24.68 -14.44
C ARG A 102 -88.46 -24.50 -15.22
N LYS A 103 -88.40 -23.92 -16.43
CA LYS A 103 -89.57 -23.69 -17.30
C LYS A 103 -89.89 -24.89 -18.19
N ASP A 104 -89.24 -26.04 -17.99
CA ASP A 104 -89.36 -27.25 -18.83
C ASP A 104 -89.13 -26.98 -20.33
N ASN A 105 -88.34 -25.95 -20.67
CA ASN A 105 -88.02 -25.60 -22.04
C ASN A 105 -86.75 -26.34 -22.51
N PHE A 106 -86.92 -27.64 -22.80
CA PHE A 106 -85.82 -28.54 -23.15
C PHE A 106 -85.07 -28.16 -24.43
N LYS A 107 -85.75 -27.51 -25.38
CA LYS A 107 -85.14 -27.10 -26.66
C LYS A 107 -84.08 -26.03 -26.43
N ASP A 108 -84.45 -24.96 -25.74
CA ASP A 108 -83.52 -23.86 -25.45
C ASP A 108 -82.49 -24.26 -24.40
N PHE A 109 -82.88 -25.10 -23.44
CA PHE A 109 -81.94 -25.71 -22.48
C PHE A 109 -80.81 -26.46 -23.18
N LYS A 110 -81.11 -27.28 -24.20
CA LYS A 110 -80.08 -28.03 -24.94
C LYS A 110 -79.10 -27.10 -25.65
N GLY A 111 -79.61 -26.07 -26.34
CA GLY A 111 -78.77 -25.09 -27.04
C GLY A 111 -77.84 -24.33 -26.10
N ILE A 112 -78.37 -23.85 -24.99
CA ILE A 112 -77.60 -23.15 -23.96
C ILE A 112 -76.59 -24.08 -23.27
N SER A 113 -76.93 -25.35 -23.04
CA SER A 113 -76.00 -26.33 -22.46
C SER A 113 -74.82 -26.61 -23.39
N MET A 114 -75.05 -26.71 -24.70
CA MET A 114 -73.97 -26.87 -25.69
C MET A 114 -73.06 -25.63 -25.72
N LYS A 115 -73.64 -24.43 -25.74
CA LYS A 115 -72.90 -23.16 -25.66
C LYS A 115 -72.07 -23.04 -24.38
N LEU A 116 -72.61 -23.50 -23.24
CA LEU A 116 -71.89 -23.52 -21.97
C LEU A 116 -70.67 -24.46 -22.05
N GLY A 117 -70.81 -25.61 -22.72
CA GLY A 117 -69.71 -26.54 -22.98
C GLY A 117 -68.58 -25.89 -23.79
N GLU A 118 -68.92 -25.21 -24.88
CA GLU A 118 -67.96 -24.48 -25.73
C GLU A 118 -67.23 -23.38 -24.96
N LEU A 119 -67.95 -22.59 -24.15
CA LEU A 119 -67.37 -21.54 -23.32
C LEU A 119 -66.42 -22.09 -22.25
N ASN A 120 -66.77 -23.22 -21.63
CA ASN A 120 -65.88 -23.87 -20.66
C ASN A 120 -64.60 -24.39 -21.34
N GLU A 121 -64.70 -24.99 -22.53
CA GLU A 121 -63.53 -25.44 -23.29
C GLU A 121 -62.64 -24.24 -23.71
N GLU A 122 -63.24 -23.11 -24.09
CA GLU A 122 -62.52 -21.86 -24.36
C GLU A 122 -61.78 -21.37 -23.10
N GLN A 123 -62.45 -21.36 -21.94
CA GLN A 123 -61.87 -20.97 -20.66
C GLN A 123 -60.70 -21.88 -20.25
N ASP A 124 -60.84 -23.19 -20.46
CA ASP A 124 -59.78 -24.17 -20.16
C ASP A 124 -58.55 -23.91 -21.03
N LYS A 125 -58.74 -23.64 -22.33
CA LYS A 125 -57.65 -23.27 -23.25
C LYS A 125 -56.96 -21.97 -22.84
N LEU A 126 -57.72 -20.95 -22.42
CA LEU A 126 -57.16 -19.70 -21.94
C LEU A 126 -56.34 -19.90 -20.67
N SER A 127 -56.87 -20.68 -19.71
CA SER A 127 -56.22 -20.99 -18.44
C SER A 127 -54.92 -21.77 -18.66
N GLN A 128 -54.92 -22.77 -19.55
CA GLN A 128 -53.72 -23.50 -19.93
C GLN A 128 -52.67 -22.60 -20.59
N LYS A 129 -53.09 -21.68 -21.47
CA LYS A 129 -52.18 -20.74 -22.12
C LYS A 129 -51.56 -19.75 -21.14
N GLU A 130 -52.33 -19.27 -20.17
CA GLU A 130 -51.83 -18.41 -19.11
C GLU A 130 -50.84 -19.16 -18.21
N LEU A 131 -51.19 -20.38 -17.81
CA LEU A 131 -50.28 -21.25 -17.05
C LEU A 131 -48.96 -21.48 -17.79
N SER A 132 -49.01 -21.82 -19.09
CA SER A 132 -47.80 -21.99 -19.92
C SER A 132 -46.92 -20.74 -19.89
N LYS A 133 -47.50 -19.54 -20.03
CA LYS A 133 -46.73 -18.28 -19.96
C LYS A 133 -46.09 -18.07 -18.59
N THR A 134 -46.79 -18.40 -17.51
CA THR A 134 -46.24 -18.28 -16.15
C THR A 134 -45.08 -19.24 -15.93
N VAL A 135 -45.19 -20.48 -16.43
CA VAL A 135 -44.12 -21.47 -16.39
C VAL A 135 -42.90 -20.98 -17.18
N ASP A 136 -43.09 -20.52 -18.41
CA ASP A 136 -42.00 -19.99 -19.24
C ASP A 136 -41.28 -18.81 -18.56
N ALA A 137 -42.03 -17.93 -17.89
CA ALA A 137 -41.47 -16.79 -17.16
C ALA A 137 -40.65 -17.24 -15.94
N ILE A 138 -41.14 -18.24 -15.20
CA ILE A 138 -40.43 -18.83 -14.06
C ILE A 138 -39.15 -19.52 -14.53
N ASP A 139 -39.23 -20.33 -15.60
CA ASP A 139 -38.07 -21.02 -16.17
C ASP A 139 -37.00 -20.03 -16.62
N SER A 140 -37.41 -18.96 -17.32
CA SER A 140 -36.49 -17.90 -17.72
C SER A 140 -35.82 -17.22 -16.52
N TYR A 141 -36.57 -16.96 -15.44
CA TYR A 141 -36.04 -16.39 -14.21
C TYR A 141 -35.05 -17.33 -13.51
N ILE A 142 -35.39 -18.61 -13.36
CA ILE A 142 -34.53 -19.63 -12.76
C ILE A 142 -33.24 -19.78 -13.55
N ILE A 143 -33.33 -19.90 -14.88
CA ILE A 143 -32.17 -20.00 -15.76
C ILE A 143 -31.25 -18.78 -15.57
N LYS A 144 -31.82 -17.58 -15.52
CA LYS A 144 -31.06 -16.35 -15.32
C LYS A 144 -30.35 -16.31 -13.96
N GLU A 145 -31.02 -16.71 -12.88
CA GLU A 145 -30.41 -16.81 -11.55
C GLU A 145 -29.26 -17.83 -11.52
N ILE A 146 -29.44 -19.02 -12.13
CA ILE A 146 -28.39 -20.03 -12.22
C ILE A 146 -27.16 -19.51 -12.98
N TYR A 147 -27.36 -18.80 -14.10
CA TYR A 147 -26.25 -18.21 -14.85
C TYR A 147 -25.52 -17.14 -14.05
N LYS A 148 -26.27 -16.30 -13.33
CA LYS A 148 -25.71 -15.26 -12.47
C LYS A 148 -24.88 -15.87 -11.33
N GLU A 149 -25.41 -16.88 -10.64
CA GLU A 149 -24.70 -17.59 -9.57
C GLU A 149 -23.40 -18.24 -10.09
N LYS A 150 -23.44 -18.88 -11.26
CA LYS A 150 -22.23 -19.42 -11.91
C LYS A 150 -21.21 -18.35 -12.26
N GLU A 151 -21.65 -17.19 -12.74
CA GLU A 151 -20.76 -16.07 -13.06
C GLU A 151 -20.09 -15.51 -11.80
N ASP A 152 -20.85 -15.37 -10.72
CA ASP A 152 -20.34 -14.89 -9.43
C ASP A 152 -19.37 -15.89 -8.80
N GLN A 153 -19.68 -17.20 -8.84
CA GLN A 153 -18.74 -18.26 -8.44
C GLN A 153 -17.46 -18.22 -9.28
N LYS A 154 -17.56 -18.01 -10.60
CA LYS A 154 -16.37 -17.88 -11.47
C LYS A 154 -15.52 -16.68 -11.09
N LYS A 155 -16.13 -15.51 -10.80
CA LYS A 155 -15.42 -14.32 -10.33
C LYS A 155 -14.70 -14.58 -9.01
N GLN A 156 -15.37 -15.22 -8.05
CA GLN A 156 -14.76 -15.60 -6.77
C GLN A 156 -13.57 -16.55 -6.97
N ASN A 157 -13.70 -17.56 -7.83
CA ASN A 157 -12.60 -18.48 -8.13
C ASN A 157 -11.39 -17.78 -8.77
N VAL A 158 -11.63 -16.83 -9.69
CA VAL A 158 -10.55 -16.02 -10.29
C VAL A 158 -9.85 -15.16 -9.24
N LEU A 159 -10.59 -14.54 -8.32
CA LEU A 159 -10.02 -13.78 -7.21
C LEU A 159 -9.19 -14.66 -6.28
N LEU A 160 -9.66 -15.87 -5.94
CA LEU A 160 -8.90 -16.83 -5.14
C LEU A 160 -7.59 -17.25 -5.81
N ILE A 161 -7.62 -17.55 -7.11
CA ILE A 161 -6.41 -17.88 -7.89
C ILE A 161 -5.42 -16.71 -7.86
N PHE A 162 -5.90 -15.47 -8.03
CA PHE A 162 -5.06 -14.28 -7.96
C PHE A 162 -4.42 -14.08 -6.58
N LEU A 163 -5.18 -14.29 -5.50
CA LEU A 163 -4.65 -14.21 -4.13
C LEU A 163 -3.58 -15.27 -3.86
N ILE A 164 -3.79 -16.51 -4.32
CA ILE A 164 -2.80 -17.59 -4.19
C ILE A 164 -1.53 -17.25 -4.98
N ALA A 165 -1.66 -16.69 -6.20
CA ALA A 165 -0.53 -16.25 -7.00
C ALA A 165 0.26 -15.11 -6.34
N LEU A 166 -0.42 -14.16 -5.69
CA LEU A 166 0.23 -13.08 -4.96
C LEU A 166 0.99 -13.61 -3.74
N LEU A 167 0.38 -14.50 -2.96
CA LEU A 167 1.03 -15.13 -1.80
C LEU A 167 2.27 -15.94 -2.22
N SER A 168 2.19 -16.69 -3.32
CA SER A 168 3.34 -17.45 -3.82
C SER A 168 4.48 -16.54 -4.29
N ALA A 169 4.17 -15.41 -4.96
CA ALA A 169 5.16 -14.42 -5.35
C ALA A 169 5.86 -13.78 -4.14
N VAL A 170 5.12 -13.42 -3.09
CA VAL A 170 5.69 -12.90 -1.84
C VAL A 170 6.57 -13.94 -1.18
N PHE A 171 6.14 -15.21 -1.13
CA PHE A 171 6.91 -16.30 -0.56
C PHE A 171 8.24 -16.52 -1.30
N ILE A 172 8.22 -16.53 -2.64
CA ILE A 172 9.41 -16.61 -3.48
C ILE A 172 10.34 -15.41 -3.22
N GLY A 173 9.78 -14.20 -3.14
CA GLY A 173 10.53 -12.98 -2.81
C GLY A 173 11.23 -13.07 -1.44
N CYS A 174 10.53 -13.56 -0.41
CA CYS A 174 11.11 -13.80 0.91
C CYS A 174 12.26 -14.81 0.85
N ILE A 175 12.11 -15.92 0.12
CA ILE A 175 13.19 -16.91 -0.06
C ILE A 175 14.42 -16.28 -0.72
N ILE A 176 14.23 -15.48 -1.76
CA ILE A 176 15.34 -14.79 -2.45
C ILE A 176 16.05 -13.83 -1.50
N ILE A 177 15.30 -13.00 -0.75
CA ILE A 177 15.87 -12.05 0.21
C ILE A 177 16.68 -12.77 1.30
N LEU A 178 16.17 -13.88 1.83
CA LEU A 178 16.88 -14.68 2.83
C LEU A 178 18.19 -15.27 2.28
N ARG A 179 18.17 -15.80 1.04
CA ARG A 179 19.38 -16.30 0.38
C ARG A 179 20.41 -15.19 0.15
N MET A 180 19.98 -14.01 -0.31
CA MET A 180 20.87 -12.87 -0.50
C MET A 180 21.48 -12.38 0.81
N ARG A 181 20.69 -12.31 1.89
CA ARG A 181 21.19 -11.95 3.22
C ARG A 181 22.23 -12.95 3.73
N LYS A 182 22.00 -14.24 3.53
CA LYS A 182 22.97 -15.29 3.90
C LYS A 182 24.29 -15.11 3.15
N LYS A 183 24.25 -14.96 1.83
CA LYS A 183 25.45 -14.76 1.00
C LYS A 183 26.21 -13.49 1.38
N LYS A 184 25.51 -12.37 1.60
CA LYS A 184 26.15 -11.12 2.02
C LYS A 184 26.82 -11.25 3.40
N LYS A 185 26.23 -12.02 4.31
CA LYS A 185 26.84 -12.30 5.63
C LYS A 185 28.11 -13.15 5.48
N GLU A 186 28.09 -14.16 4.62
CA GLU A 186 29.26 -14.99 4.32
C GLU A 186 30.40 -14.15 3.70
N GLU A 187 30.09 -13.29 2.74
CA GLU A 187 31.07 -12.37 2.12
C GLU A 187 31.67 -11.37 3.13
N LEU A 188 30.87 -10.88 4.09
CA LEU A 188 31.35 -9.99 5.14
C LEU A 188 32.32 -10.71 6.09
N ILE A 189 31.98 -11.94 6.51
CA ILE A 189 32.84 -12.77 7.35
C ILE A 189 34.17 -13.06 6.63
N GLU A 190 34.13 -13.35 5.34
CA GLU A 190 35.35 -13.59 4.53
C GLU A 190 36.21 -12.33 4.43
N LYS A 191 35.60 -11.16 4.19
CA LYS A 191 36.32 -9.87 4.19
C LYS A 191 36.94 -9.55 5.55
N GLU A 192 36.22 -9.75 6.65
CA GLU A 192 36.74 -9.56 7.99
C GLU A 192 37.93 -10.48 8.26
N LYS A 193 37.86 -11.73 7.82
CA LYS A 193 38.97 -12.68 7.94
C LYS A 193 40.22 -12.21 7.16
N ILE A 194 40.05 -11.75 5.93
CA ILE A 194 41.15 -11.22 5.11
C ILE A 194 41.77 -9.97 5.74
N ILE A 195 40.94 -9.06 6.27
CA ILE A 195 41.41 -7.86 6.97
C ILE A 195 42.22 -8.28 8.20
N PHE A 196 41.68 -9.17 9.03
CA PHE A 196 42.36 -9.67 10.21
C PHE A 196 43.71 -10.32 9.89
N GLU A 197 43.77 -11.18 8.86
CA GLU A 197 45.02 -11.81 8.42
C GLU A 197 46.03 -10.80 7.89
N THR A 198 45.58 -9.80 7.13
CA THR A 198 46.42 -8.71 6.62
C THR A 198 46.97 -7.86 7.75
N SER A 199 46.13 -7.43 8.69
CA SER A 199 46.53 -6.64 9.86
C SER A 199 47.54 -7.40 10.72
N LYS A 200 47.34 -8.71 10.92
CA LYS A 200 48.30 -9.56 11.63
C LYS A 200 49.67 -9.55 10.94
N LYS A 201 49.73 -9.72 9.61
CA LYS A 201 50.99 -9.67 8.85
C LYS A 201 51.69 -8.32 8.92
N ILE A 202 50.92 -7.22 8.88
CA ILE A 202 51.48 -5.86 9.01
C ILE A 202 52.10 -5.68 10.40
N LEU A 203 51.39 -6.11 11.45
CA LEU A 203 51.88 -6.02 12.82
C LEU A 203 53.14 -6.87 13.04
N GLU A 204 53.20 -8.08 12.47
CA GLU A 204 54.39 -8.93 12.51
C GLU A 204 55.59 -8.26 11.83
N LYS A 205 55.38 -7.61 10.67
CA LYS A 205 56.42 -6.84 9.98
C LYS A 205 56.88 -5.62 10.77
N ASP A 206 55.96 -4.85 11.34
CA ASP A 206 56.33 -3.67 12.15
C ASP A 206 57.12 -4.10 13.39
N LEU A 207 56.71 -5.17 14.06
CA LEU A 207 57.42 -5.73 15.19
C LEU A 207 58.85 -6.20 14.79
N GLN A 208 59.02 -6.76 13.59
CA GLN A 208 60.34 -7.10 13.07
C GLN A 208 61.19 -5.86 12.78
N LEU A 209 60.62 -4.83 12.15
CA LEU A 209 61.31 -3.56 11.89
C LEU A 209 61.72 -2.85 13.20
N GLN A 210 60.85 -2.85 14.21
CA GLN A 210 61.19 -2.29 15.52
C GLN A 210 62.32 -3.07 16.18
N LYS A 211 62.31 -4.42 16.13
CA LYS A 211 63.43 -5.23 16.62
C LYS A 211 64.74 -4.90 15.91
N GLU A 212 64.72 -4.70 14.59
CA GLU A 212 65.91 -4.30 13.83
C GLU A 212 66.39 -2.88 14.20
N LYS A 213 65.49 -1.91 14.34
CA LYS A 213 65.82 -0.56 14.81
C LYS A 213 66.46 -0.58 16.19
N VAL A 214 65.87 -1.31 17.14
CA VAL A 214 66.40 -1.48 18.51
C VAL A 214 67.78 -2.13 18.47
N LYS A 215 67.96 -3.19 17.66
CA LYS A 215 69.26 -3.85 17.47
C LYS A 215 70.32 -2.88 16.91
N ASN A 216 69.98 -2.09 15.89
CA ASN A 216 70.89 -1.10 15.30
C ASN A 216 71.22 0.04 16.28
N LEU A 217 70.24 0.53 17.04
CA LEU A 217 70.47 1.50 18.11
C LEU A 217 71.41 0.95 19.17
N HIS A 218 71.20 -0.29 19.63
CA HIS A 218 72.10 -0.96 20.57
C HIS A 218 73.52 -1.11 20.00
N LEU A 219 73.65 -1.49 18.73
CA LEU A 219 74.95 -1.60 18.06
C LEU A 219 75.66 -0.24 18.01
N ASN A 220 74.95 0.81 17.59
CA ASN A 220 75.49 2.18 17.53
C ASN A 220 75.90 2.70 18.91
N LEU A 221 75.09 2.47 19.94
CA LEU A 221 75.41 2.84 21.32
C LEU A 221 76.63 2.08 21.84
N ASN A 222 76.74 0.78 21.54
CA ASN A 222 77.91 -0.02 21.91
C ASN A 222 79.17 0.49 21.19
N LEU A 223 79.10 0.75 19.88
CA LEU A 223 80.21 1.32 19.12
C LEU A 223 80.64 2.68 19.68
N LYS A 224 79.68 3.55 20.02
CA LYS A 224 79.97 4.83 20.68
C LYS A 224 80.64 4.64 22.03
N THR A 225 80.16 3.71 22.83
CA THR A 225 80.72 3.40 24.16
C THR A 225 82.14 2.84 24.06
N GLU A 226 82.38 1.87 23.19
CA GLU A 226 83.71 1.29 22.96
C GLU A 226 84.68 2.32 22.40
N THR A 227 84.23 3.17 21.48
CA THR A 227 85.05 4.27 20.95
C THR A 227 85.38 5.30 22.03
N GLN A 228 84.44 5.63 22.92
CA GLN A 228 84.67 6.50 24.08
C GLN A 228 85.64 5.88 25.08
N LYS A 229 85.55 4.57 25.35
CA LYS A 229 86.53 3.86 26.19
C LYS A 229 87.92 3.90 25.58
N ALA A 230 88.04 3.54 24.30
CA ALA A 230 89.31 3.59 23.56
C ALA A 230 89.92 5.00 23.54
N PHE A 231 89.08 6.02 23.37
CA PHE A 231 89.46 7.43 23.47
C PHE A 231 90.03 7.78 24.85
N LEU A 232 89.33 7.38 25.92
CA LEU A 232 89.74 7.64 27.30
C LEU A 232 91.03 6.89 27.66
N GLU A 233 91.21 5.67 27.16
CA GLU A 233 92.48 4.92 27.29
C GLU A 233 93.63 5.62 26.55
N ASN A 234 93.41 6.10 25.33
CA ASN A 234 94.44 6.81 24.58
C ASN A 234 94.84 8.13 25.27
N ILE A 235 93.89 8.89 25.83
CA ILE A 235 94.21 10.05 26.67
C ILE A 235 95.02 9.66 27.91
N LYS A 236 94.66 8.55 28.59
CA LYS A 236 95.43 8.04 29.74
C LYS A 236 96.86 7.66 29.34
N LYS A 237 97.08 7.10 28.15
CA LYS A 237 98.41 6.77 27.61
C LYS A 237 99.23 8.03 27.32
N ILE A 238 98.61 9.07 26.74
CA ILE A 238 99.27 10.38 26.51
C ILE A 238 99.69 11.00 27.86
N LYS A 239 98.84 10.96 28.89
CA LYS A 239 99.14 11.52 30.22
C LYS A 239 100.27 10.80 30.97
N LYS A 240 100.58 9.55 30.62
CA LYS A 240 101.55 8.70 31.35
C LYS A 240 102.95 8.62 30.72
N THR A 241 103.19 9.20 29.55
CA THR A 241 104.43 8.91 28.79
C THR A 241 105.08 10.19 28.24
N LYS A 242 106.38 10.41 28.53
CA LYS A 242 107.13 11.63 28.16
C LYS A 242 107.78 11.59 26.76
N ASN A 243 107.54 10.57 25.93
CA ASN A 243 108.38 10.33 24.75
C ASN A 243 107.65 9.70 23.53
N ILE A 244 106.53 10.28 23.11
CA ILE A 244 105.89 9.94 21.82
C ILE A 244 105.41 11.24 21.16
N GLU A 245 105.62 11.39 19.85
CA GLU A 245 105.17 12.53 19.05
C GLU A 245 103.65 12.76 19.20
N PRO A 246 103.22 13.86 19.86
CA PRO A 246 101.80 14.13 20.13
C PRO A 246 100.95 14.29 18.86
N GLU A 247 101.60 14.68 17.75
CA GLU A 247 100.96 15.01 16.47
C GLU A 247 100.21 13.82 15.86
N GLU A 248 100.80 12.62 15.82
CA GLU A 248 100.18 11.45 15.16
C GLU A 248 98.95 10.95 15.93
N ILE A 249 99.01 10.97 17.26
CA ILE A 249 97.90 10.52 18.10
C ILE A 249 96.75 11.53 18.02
N ILE A 250 97.03 12.84 18.02
CA ILE A 250 96.01 13.87 17.83
C ILE A 250 95.35 13.73 16.46
N LYS A 251 96.10 13.39 15.41
CA LYS A 251 95.58 13.20 14.05
C LYS A 251 94.65 11.98 13.94
N ASP A 252 95.00 10.85 14.56
CA ASP A 252 94.12 9.67 14.65
C ASP A 252 92.85 9.97 15.45
N LEU A 253 92.97 10.72 16.54
CA LEU A 253 91.82 11.17 17.33
C LEU A 253 90.90 12.11 16.55
N GLN A 254 91.46 13.07 15.82
CA GLN A 254 90.69 13.96 14.94
C GLN A 254 89.97 13.19 13.83
N PHE A 255 90.61 12.19 13.24
CA PHE A 255 89.99 11.35 12.21
C PHE A 255 88.78 10.57 12.78
N LYS A 256 88.94 9.95 13.95
CA LYS A 256 87.84 9.22 14.62
C LYS A 256 86.69 10.13 15.05
N ILE A 257 86.98 11.34 15.51
CA ILE A 257 85.96 12.35 15.84
C ILE A 257 85.22 12.83 14.59
N ASN A 258 85.93 13.11 13.49
CA ASN A 258 85.29 13.52 12.24
C ASN A 258 84.37 12.42 11.69
N ASN A 259 84.74 11.15 11.80
CA ASN A 259 83.87 10.04 11.40
C ASN A 259 82.61 9.96 12.28
N LEU A 260 82.72 10.17 13.60
CA LEU A 260 81.56 10.24 14.48
C LEU A 260 80.64 11.43 14.16
N ILE A 261 81.21 12.61 13.86
CA ILE A 261 80.45 13.81 13.48
C ILE A 261 79.74 13.61 12.12
N GLN A 262 80.38 12.94 11.16
CA GLN A 262 79.75 12.63 9.87
C GLN A 262 78.56 11.65 10.03
N LEU A 263 78.69 10.68 10.93
CA LEU A 263 77.58 9.77 11.27
C LEU A 263 76.41 10.55 11.93
N ASP A 264 76.70 11.47 12.84
CA ASP A 264 75.69 12.32 13.51
C ASP A 264 75.02 13.31 12.54
N LYS A 265 75.75 13.81 11.53
CA LYS A 265 75.19 14.65 10.45
C LYS A 265 74.20 13.87 9.59
N LYS A 266 74.50 12.61 9.28
CA LYS A 266 73.61 11.74 8.51
C LYS A 266 72.31 11.43 9.26
N ASP A 267 72.36 11.34 10.59
CA ASP A 267 71.18 11.19 11.44
C ASP A 267 70.37 12.51 11.54
N ASN A 268 71.01 13.68 11.54
CA ASN A 268 70.33 14.98 11.52
C ASN A 268 69.71 15.35 10.15
N GLU A 269 70.19 14.80 9.03
CA GLU A 269 69.55 14.96 7.71
C GLU A 269 68.14 14.39 7.66
N LEU A 270 67.79 13.47 8.57
CA LEU A 270 66.41 12.98 8.73
C LEU A 270 65.45 14.02 9.31
N ILE A 271 65.96 15.12 9.89
CA ILE A 271 65.19 16.18 10.56
C ILE A 271 65.04 17.44 9.66
N ASN A 272 65.91 17.63 8.66
CA ASN A 272 65.93 18.85 7.85
C ASN A 272 64.81 18.94 6.80
N GLU A 273 64.53 20.18 6.39
CA GLU A 273 63.46 20.72 5.52
C GLU A 273 63.18 19.99 4.17
N SER A 274 63.86 18.89 3.88
CA SER A 274 63.73 18.09 2.66
C SER A 274 62.88 16.82 2.82
N SER A 275 62.31 16.56 4.01
CA SER A 275 61.42 15.41 4.16
C SER A 275 60.22 15.54 3.22
N LEU A 276 59.88 14.45 2.52
CA LEU A 276 58.80 14.43 1.54
C LEU A 276 57.46 14.87 2.18
N GLU A 277 57.28 14.57 3.46
CA GLU A 277 56.14 14.99 4.29
C GLU A 277 56.06 16.51 4.48
N ASN A 278 57.19 17.18 4.78
CA ASN A 278 57.22 18.63 4.94
C ASN A 278 56.94 19.35 3.61
N LYS A 279 57.43 18.79 2.50
CA LYS A 279 57.15 19.33 1.17
C LYS A 279 55.67 19.21 0.81
N LEU A 280 55.07 18.02 0.97
CA LEU A 280 53.65 17.78 0.73
C LEU A 280 52.75 18.65 1.62
N PHE A 281 53.14 18.87 2.88
CA PHE A 281 52.44 19.77 3.78
C PHE A 281 52.48 21.22 3.28
N THR A 282 53.66 21.69 2.88
CA THR A 282 53.83 23.06 2.37
C THR A 282 53.04 23.28 1.09
N ASP A 283 53.04 22.29 0.18
CA ASP A 283 52.27 22.32 -1.06
C ASP A 283 50.76 22.43 -0.77
N LYS A 284 50.21 21.54 0.08
CA LYS A 284 48.80 21.59 0.51
C LYS A 284 48.41 22.91 1.18
N LEU A 285 49.30 23.43 2.03
CA LEU A 285 49.07 24.68 2.73
C LEU A 285 49.05 25.87 1.77
N SER A 286 49.92 25.85 0.75
CA SER A 286 49.96 26.87 -0.30
C SER A 286 48.73 26.83 -1.22
N GLU A 287 48.20 25.64 -1.52
CA GLU A 287 46.96 25.48 -2.30
C GLU A 287 45.74 25.99 -1.52
N ARG A 288 45.68 25.68 -0.22
CA ARG A 288 44.55 26.07 0.64
C ARG A 288 44.57 27.56 1.00
N PHE A 289 45.76 28.14 1.16
CA PHE A 289 45.95 29.54 1.53
C PHE A 289 46.96 30.23 0.61
N PRO A 290 46.56 30.55 -0.64
CA PRO A 290 47.46 31.14 -1.63
C PRO A 290 47.93 32.56 -1.28
N ILE A 291 47.37 33.17 -0.24
CA ILE A 291 47.75 34.49 0.29
C ILE A 291 49.01 34.47 1.19
N LEU A 292 49.46 33.27 1.59
CA LEU A 292 50.68 33.11 2.39
C LEU A 292 51.91 33.26 1.49
N THR A 293 52.91 34.01 1.97
CA THR A 293 54.19 34.09 1.27
C THR A 293 55.03 32.85 1.50
N GLN A 294 56.00 32.57 0.63
CA GLN A 294 56.91 31.44 0.78
C GLN A 294 57.65 31.44 2.14
N GLN A 295 57.96 32.63 2.65
CA GLN A 295 58.59 32.80 3.96
C GLN A 295 57.63 32.46 5.12
N GLU A 296 56.35 32.82 5.00
CA GLU A 296 55.33 32.45 5.98
C GLU A 296 55.05 30.94 5.96
N LEU A 297 55.01 30.33 4.77
CA LEU A 297 54.88 28.89 4.60
C LEU A 297 56.03 28.12 5.27
N ARG A 298 57.27 28.61 5.15
CA ARG A 298 58.44 28.04 5.84
C ARG A 298 58.29 28.09 7.36
N LEU A 299 57.85 29.23 7.89
CA LEU A 299 57.60 29.37 9.34
C LEU A 299 56.47 28.44 9.84
N CYS A 300 55.47 28.13 9.01
CA CYS A 300 54.43 27.16 9.35
C CYS A 300 54.98 25.75 9.59
N VAL A 301 56.04 25.33 8.88
CA VAL A 301 56.69 24.04 9.13
C VAL A 301 57.25 23.99 10.55
N TYR A 302 57.96 25.04 10.97
CA TYR A 302 58.50 25.12 12.33
C TYR A 302 57.41 25.21 13.40
N PHE A 303 56.31 25.92 13.12
CA PHE A 303 55.16 25.96 14.03
C PHE A 303 54.46 24.61 14.13
N LYS A 304 54.32 23.85 13.04
CA LYS A 304 53.77 22.49 13.03
C LYS A 304 54.59 21.54 13.91
N LEU A 305 55.92 21.71 13.91
CA LEU A 305 56.86 20.99 14.77
C LEU A 305 56.87 21.47 16.23
N ASN A 306 55.98 22.38 16.62
CA ASN A 306 55.88 22.94 17.98
C ASN A 306 57.16 23.62 18.49
N LEU A 307 58.01 24.13 17.60
CA LEU A 307 59.22 24.86 18.00
C LEU A 307 58.87 26.21 18.65
N SER A 308 59.55 26.53 19.74
CA SER A 308 59.43 27.81 20.43
C SER A 308 60.04 28.94 19.60
N GLY A 309 59.57 30.18 19.81
CA GLY A 309 60.14 31.35 19.11
C GLY A 309 61.64 31.55 19.37
N LYS A 310 62.18 31.02 20.49
CA LYS A 310 63.62 31.03 20.77
C LYS A 310 64.37 30.03 19.90
N GLU A 311 63.85 28.81 19.76
CA GLU A 311 64.43 27.77 18.89
C GLU A 311 64.38 28.19 17.43
N ILE A 312 63.24 28.72 16.98
CA ILE A 312 63.10 29.25 15.62
C ILE A 312 64.09 30.40 15.37
N SER A 313 64.36 31.28 16.36
CA SER A 313 65.35 32.36 16.20
C SER A 313 66.81 31.90 16.14
N LEU A 314 67.11 30.68 16.60
CA LEU A 314 68.45 30.08 16.47
C LEU A 314 68.63 29.41 15.10
N LEU A 315 67.52 28.93 14.52
CA LEU A 315 67.49 28.29 13.20
C LEU A 315 67.34 29.31 12.06
N GLU A 316 66.64 30.42 12.28
CA GLU A 316 66.35 31.46 11.30
C GLU A 316 66.96 32.82 11.68
N LYS A 317 67.27 33.67 10.69
CA LYS A 317 67.82 35.02 10.89
C LYS A 317 66.77 36.06 11.38
N PHE A 318 65.80 35.64 12.20
CA PHE A 318 64.76 36.51 12.74
C PHE A 318 64.85 36.63 14.25
N THR A 319 64.49 37.82 14.76
CA THR A 319 64.33 38.00 16.20
C THR A 319 63.06 37.30 16.69
N VAL A 320 63.04 36.93 17.98
CA VAL A 320 61.84 36.37 18.64
C VAL A 320 60.62 37.27 18.47
N GLY A 321 60.81 38.61 18.50
CA GLY A 321 59.77 39.59 18.25
C GLY A 321 59.19 39.51 16.83
N SER A 322 60.06 39.38 15.82
CA SER A 322 59.66 39.19 14.42
C SER A 322 58.84 37.91 14.24
N ILE A 323 59.26 36.79 14.87
CA ILE A 323 58.55 35.50 14.79
C ILE A 323 57.14 35.60 15.38
N ARG A 324 56.96 36.34 16.49
CA ARG A 324 55.63 36.59 17.06
C ARG A 324 54.72 37.40 16.13
N VAL A 325 55.29 38.41 15.46
CA VAL A 325 54.55 39.20 14.45
C VAL A 325 54.15 38.32 13.26
N TYR A 326 55.05 37.47 12.76
CA TYR A 326 54.73 36.52 11.70
C TYR A 326 53.65 35.53 12.13
N LYS A 327 53.71 34.97 13.35
CA LYS A 327 52.66 34.08 13.88
C LYS A 327 51.29 34.76 13.87
N ALA A 328 51.22 36.03 14.30
CA ALA A 328 49.97 36.81 14.29
C ALA A 328 49.47 37.11 12.86
N LYS A 329 50.38 37.46 11.93
CA LYS A 329 50.04 37.70 10.52
C LYS A 329 49.50 36.43 9.86
N ILE A 330 50.15 35.28 10.09
CA ILE A 330 49.72 33.99 9.56
C ILE A 330 48.32 33.64 10.07
N LYS A 331 48.07 33.75 11.38
CA LYS A 331 46.74 33.54 11.97
C LYS A 331 45.67 34.41 11.32
N ALA A 332 45.94 35.70 11.12
CA ALA A 332 45.01 36.61 10.47
C ALA A 332 44.74 36.23 8.99
N LYS A 333 45.78 35.82 8.26
CA LYS A 333 45.67 35.42 6.84
C LYS A 333 44.90 34.12 6.63
N ILE A 334 44.99 33.17 7.56
CA ILE A 334 44.27 31.89 7.49
C ILE A 334 42.89 31.93 8.18
N GLY A 335 42.50 33.09 8.74
CA GLY A 335 41.20 33.28 9.39
C GLY A 335 41.07 32.64 10.77
N LEU A 336 42.19 32.40 11.47
CA LEU A 336 42.21 31.79 12.80
C LEU A 336 41.86 32.80 13.89
N ASN A 337 41.00 32.43 14.83
CA ASN A 337 40.65 33.27 15.97
C ASN A 337 41.84 33.45 16.92
N LYS A 338 41.82 34.52 17.73
CA LYS A 338 42.91 34.85 18.68
C LYS A 338 43.17 33.74 19.69
N GLU A 339 42.13 32.99 20.06
CA GLU A 339 42.14 31.94 21.08
C GLU A 339 42.60 30.57 20.54
N GLU A 340 42.52 30.34 19.24
CA GLU A 340 42.90 29.07 18.61
C GLU A 340 44.42 28.97 18.43
N ASP A 341 45.02 27.79 18.69
CA ASP A 341 46.45 27.58 18.50
C ASP A 341 46.81 27.28 17.04
N LEU A 342 47.85 27.96 16.54
CA LEU A 342 48.29 27.82 15.16
C LEU A 342 48.87 26.42 14.90
N SER A 343 49.61 25.86 15.86
CA SER A 343 50.27 24.57 15.67
C SER A 343 49.26 23.43 15.66
N GLU A 344 48.24 23.49 16.50
CA GLU A 344 47.11 22.55 16.46
C GLU A 344 46.39 22.59 15.10
N PHE A 345 46.08 23.79 14.60
CA PHE A 345 45.46 23.95 13.28
C PHE A 345 46.32 23.36 12.16
N LEU A 346 47.63 23.65 12.14
CA LEU A 346 48.54 23.14 11.10
C LEU A 346 48.72 21.61 11.14
N ASN A 347 48.48 20.96 12.28
CA ASN A 347 48.49 19.50 12.40
C ASN A 347 47.23 18.84 11.81
N THR A 348 46.16 19.59 11.56
CA THR A 348 44.95 19.08 10.89
C THR A 348 45.05 19.06 9.36
N ILE A 349 46.10 19.66 8.80
CA ILE A 349 46.42 19.74 7.36
C ILE A 349 47.47 18.69 7.00
#